data_AF-A0A8S3IE10-F1
#
_entry.id   AF-A0A8S3IE10-F1
#
_cell.length_a   1.000
_cell.length_b   1.000
_cell.length_c   1.000
_cell.angle_alpha   90.00
_cell.angle_beta   90.00
_cell.angle_gamma   90.00
#
_symmetry.space_group_name_H-M   'P 1'
#
loop_
_entity.id
_entity.type
_entity.pdbx_description
1 polymer ?
#
loop_
_entity_poly.entity_id
_entity_poly.type
_entity_poly.pdbx_seq_one_letter_code
_entity_poly.pdbx_strand_id
1 'polypeptide(L)'
;MNAHMYRYIQRLRPSNAKIPTSGRSSVEPSNITNELDIFQQESFMTDISGIPSAIFHLDNLTELSLEYQGIKVVPDAIKNLKNLVIFNLNYCIELESLSAEVGFLPLRELNLTGCASLKTPPIEITRRGHTQTMAFLQRLISGSTPCKRTKLMLVGLGGAGKTSLVRAFLESHSDKPPEVTDGIDIVKWKVPLSQPDDFLEFSVWDFAGQSVYYHTHQFFLAKKAVYVLAWNIRLGAEHAGLDFWLSSICCHAPNAPIFVVG
;
A
#
# COMPACT_ATOMS: atom_id res chain seq x y z
N MET A 1 11.57 -3.34 35.24
CA MET A 1 12.60 -3.20 34.20
C MET A 1 12.42 -4.34 33.20
N ASN A 2 11.82 -4.07 32.04
CA ASN A 2 11.38 -5.13 31.12
C ASN A 2 12.59 -5.72 30.38
N ALA A 3 12.78 -7.03 30.40
CA ALA A 3 13.96 -7.72 29.82
C ALA A 3 14.21 -7.39 28.34
N HIS A 4 13.19 -6.86 27.65
CA HIS A 4 13.25 -6.36 26.27
C HIS A 4 14.14 -5.12 26.10
N MET A 5 14.21 -4.23 27.11
CA MET A 5 14.98 -2.98 27.01
C MET A 5 16.49 -3.20 27.14
N TYR A 6 16.94 -4.24 27.86
CA TYR A 6 18.38 -4.59 27.93
C TYR A 6 18.93 -5.14 26.61
N ARG A 7 18.10 -5.78 25.78
CA ARG A 7 18.49 -6.22 24.42
C ARG A 7 18.58 -5.07 23.43
N TYR A 8 17.91 -3.95 23.71
CA TYR A 8 17.90 -2.73 22.91
C TYR A 8 19.28 -2.06 22.87
N ILE A 9 19.93 -1.96 24.03
CA ILE A 9 21.19 -1.26 24.22
C ILE A 9 22.39 -2.06 23.67
N GLN A 10 22.34 -3.40 23.71
CA GLN A 10 23.41 -4.26 23.19
C GLN A 10 23.54 -4.27 21.64
N ARG A 11 22.61 -3.65 20.92
CA ARG A 11 22.58 -3.63 19.44
C ARG A 11 22.92 -2.27 18.82
N LEU A 12 23.07 -1.23 19.62
CA LEU A 12 23.63 0.05 19.18
C LEU A 12 25.14 -0.14 19.04
N ARG A 13 25.63 -0.42 17.83
CA ARG A 13 27.07 -0.47 17.55
C ARG A 13 27.53 0.90 17.04
N PRO A 14 28.20 1.73 17.85
CA PRO A 14 29.04 2.78 17.31
C PRO A 14 30.22 2.14 16.58
N SER A 15 30.54 2.70 15.42
CA SER A 15 31.30 2.09 14.31
C SER A 15 32.81 1.89 14.54
N ASN A 16 33.30 1.64 15.76
CA ASN A 16 34.73 1.44 16.01
C ASN A 16 35.14 0.37 17.07
N ALA A 17 34.30 -0.62 17.36
CA ALA A 17 34.74 -1.76 18.18
C ALA A 17 35.45 -2.83 17.34
N LYS A 18 36.79 -2.78 17.27
CA LYS A 18 37.62 -3.89 16.79
C LYS A 18 37.36 -5.14 17.64
N ILE A 19 37.14 -6.28 17.00
CA ILE A 19 37.08 -7.59 17.66
C ILE A 19 38.48 -7.87 18.26
N PRO A 20 38.66 -8.02 19.58
CA PRO A 20 39.92 -8.51 20.11
C PRO A 20 39.97 -10.03 19.88
N THR A 21 40.76 -10.45 18.90
CA THR A 21 41.33 -11.80 18.90
C THR A 21 42.25 -11.92 20.11
N SER A 22 41.88 -12.79 21.05
CA SER A 22 42.71 -13.39 22.11
C SER A 22 44.11 -12.79 22.33
N GLY A 23 44.29 -12.02 23.41
CA GLY A 23 45.60 -11.61 23.90
C GLY A 23 45.48 -10.61 25.05
N ARG A 24 45.87 -11.03 26.26
CA ARG A 24 45.84 -10.24 27.51
C ARG A 24 46.52 -8.87 27.35
N SER A 25 45.79 -7.79 27.60
CA SER A 25 46.28 -6.66 28.41
C SER A 25 45.09 -5.82 28.90
N SER A 26 45.12 -5.50 30.20
CA SER A 26 44.14 -4.74 30.94
C SER A 26 44.13 -3.28 30.53
N VAL A 27 43.02 -2.81 29.95
CA VAL A 27 42.66 -1.39 29.90
C VAL A 27 41.32 -1.25 30.60
N GLU A 28 41.30 -0.56 31.73
CA GLU A 28 40.09 -0.28 32.50
C GLU A 28 39.10 0.57 31.69
N PRO A 29 37.78 0.31 31.78
CA PRO A 29 36.77 1.06 31.06
C PRO A 29 36.33 2.28 31.89
N SER A 30 37.16 3.31 32.01
CA SER A 30 36.80 4.51 32.81
C SER A 30 36.01 5.59 32.05
N ASN A 31 35.77 5.42 30.73
CA ASN A 31 35.07 6.42 29.91
C ASN A 31 33.75 5.92 29.26
N ILE A 32 33.38 4.66 29.45
CA ILE A 32 32.11 4.09 28.93
C ILE A 32 30.99 4.19 29.98
N THR A 33 31.36 4.29 31.26
CA THR A 33 30.41 4.38 32.38
C THR A 33 29.67 5.72 32.44
N ASN A 34 30.29 6.83 32.03
CA ASN A 34 29.66 8.15 32.15
C ASN A 34 28.57 8.42 31.11
N GLU A 35 28.64 7.83 29.90
CA GLU A 35 27.57 7.96 28.90
C GLU A 35 26.40 7.00 29.20
N LEU A 36 26.67 5.81 29.75
CA LEU A 36 25.65 4.83 30.13
C LEU A 36 24.81 5.27 31.35
N ASP A 37 25.38 6.03 32.27
CA ASP A 37 24.64 6.58 33.42
C ASP A 37 23.62 7.67 33.00
N ILE A 38 23.89 8.41 31.92
CA ILE A 38 22.93 9.39 31.36
C ILE A 38 21.68 8.68 30.81
N PHE A 39 21.86 7.50 30.19
CA PHE A 39 20.75 6.72 29.64
C PHE A 39 19.85 6.05 30.69
N GLN A 40 20.32 5.86 31.93
CA GLN A 40 19.47 5.33 33.01
C GLN A 40 18.57 6.43 33.62
N GLN A 41 18.93 7.70 33.48
CA GLN A 41 18.27 8.80 34.18
C GLN A 41 17.15 9.49 33.37
N GLU A 42 17.12 9.34 32.04
CA GLU A 42 16.10 9.95 31.16
C GLU A 42 14.90 9.04 30.78
N SER A 43 14.62 8.02 31.60
CA SER A 43 13.64 6.95 31.28
C SER A 43 12.13 7.32 31.30
N PHE A 44 11.72 8.56 30.98
CA PHE A 44 10.30 8.96 31.11
C PHE A 44 9.64 9.68 29.93
N MET A 45 10.21 9.68 28.73
CA MET A 45 9.48 10.14 27.53
C MET A 45 9.64 9.18 26.36
N THR A 46 8.98 8.02 26.43
CA THR A 46 8.65 7.26 25.22
C THR A 46 7.53 8.00 24.51
N ASP A 47 7.87 8.60 23.37
CA ASP A 47 6.88 9.09 22.41
C ASP A 47 5.96 7.93 21.96
N ILE A 48 4.80 8.25 21.38
CA ILE A 48 3.74 7.30 20.97
C ILE A 48 4.27 6.16 20.08
N SER A 49 5.42 6.38 19.43
CA SER A 49 6.12 5.42 18.58
C SER A 49 6.67 4.18 19.31
N GLY A 50 6.97 4.28 20.61
CA GLY A 50 7.73 3.26 21.35
C GLY A 50 9.24 3.30 21.08
N ILE A 51 9.74 4.33 20.38
CA ILE A 51 11.18 4.57 20.17
C ILE A 51 11.63 5.66 21.15
N PRO A 52 12.65 5.42 22.00
CA PRO A 52 13.21 6.45 22.87
C PRO A 52 13.73 7.64 22.07
N SER A 53 13.27 8.84 22.43
CA SER A 53 13.61 10.08 21.71
C SER A 53 15.13 10.36 21.68
N ALA A 54 15.86 9.90 22.69
CA ALA A 54 17.32 10.02 22.79
C ALA A 54 18.06 9.45 21.56
N ILE A 55 17.53 8.42 20.90
CA ILE A 55 18.16 7.86 19.70
C ILE A 55 18.27 8.91 18.59
N PHE A 56 17.28 9.78 18.45
CA PHE A 56 17.26 10.78 17.38
C PHE A 56 18.28 11.90 17.57
N HIS A 57 19.04 11.91 18.69
CA HIS A 57 20.16 12.82 18.91
C HIS A 57 21.52 12.18 18.60
N LEU A 58 21.56 10.93 18.16
CA LEU A 58 22.79 10.22 17.83
C LEU A 58 23.26 10.57 16.41
N ASP A 59 23.88 11.73 16.25
CA ASP A 59 24.29 12.29 14.95
C ASP A 59 25.21 11.37 14.14
N ASN A 60 26.01 10.53 14.81
CA ASN A 60 26.98 9.63 14.17
C ASN A 60 26.42 8.21 13.88
N LEU A 61 25.14 7.97 14.14
CA LEU A 61 24.55 6.63 13.99
C LEU A 61 24.42 6.26 12.50
N THR A 62 25.13 5.20 12.09
CA THR A 62 25.11 4.69 10.71
C THR A 62 24.20 3.50 10.52
N GLU A 63 23.93 2.74 11.58
CA GLU A 63 23.08 1.56 11.54
C GLU A 63 22.13 1.56 12.73
N LEU A 64 20.84 1.37 12.46
CA LEU A 64 19.80 1.27 13.47
C LEU A 64 19.01 -0.01 13.23
N SER A 65 19.03 -0.92 14.20
CA SER A 65 18.25 -2.14 14.19
C SER A 65 17.21 -2.12 15.30
N LEU A 66 15.94 -2.14 14.90
CA LEU A 66 14.77 -2.26 15.75
C LEU A 66 14.00 -3.54 15.44
N GLU A 67 14.69 -4.60 14.99
CA GLU A 67 14.04 -5.86 14.69
C GLU A 67 13.27 -6.41 15.90
N TYR A 68 12.11 -7.02 15.64
CA TYR A 68 11.22 -7.63 16.63
C TYR A 68 10.76 -6.68 17.75
N GLN A 69 10.73 -5.37 17.51
CA GLN A 69 10.19 -4.41 18.46
C GLN A 69 8.69 -4.17 18.25
N GLY A 70 7.99 -3.85 19.34
CA GLY A 70 6.57 -3.46 19.36
C GLY A 70 6.35 -1.99 19.00
N ILE A 71 7.10 -1.48 18.00
CA ILE A 71 6.94 -0.11 17.54
C ILE A 71 5.74 -0.02 16.60
N LYS A 72 4.95 1.05 16.73
CA LYS A 72 3.76 1.27 15.90
C LYS A 72 4.02 2.22 14.74
N VAL A 73 4.87 3.22 14.95
CA VAL A 73 5.16 4.27 13.98
C VAL A 73 6.63 4.64 14.06
N VAL A 74 7.29 4.86 12.92
CA VAL A 74 8.57 5.58 12.90
C VAL A 74 8.27 7.09 12.80
N PRO A 75 8.64 7.91 13.80
CA PRO A 75 8.30 9.33 13.83
C PRO A 75 9.20 10.17 12.92
N ASP A 76 8.79 11.41 12.63
CA ASP A 76 9.53 12.37 11.82
C ASP A 76 10.92 12.71 12.41
N ALA A 77 11.11 12.51 13.72
CA ALA A 77 12.41 12.68 14.37
C ALA A 77 13.52 11.79 13.78
N ILE A 78 13.18 10.73 13.03
CA ILE A 78 14.14 9.92 12.29
C ILE A 78 15.02 10.73 11.32
N LYS A 79 14.53 11.89 10.85
CA LYS A 79 15.29 12.79 9.96
C LYS A 79 16.57 13.35 10.58
N ASN A 80 16.67 13.34 11.90
CA ASN A 80 17.85 13.82 12.61
C ASN A 80 19.04 12.85 12.44
N LEU A 81 18.79 11.58 12.13
CA LEU A 81 19.82 10.57 11.89
C LEU A 81 20.44 10.69 10.49
N LYS A 82 21.07 11.84 10.21
CA LYS A 82 21.55 12.21 8.88
C LYS A 82 22.62 11.29 8.30
N ASN A 83 23.29 10.51 9.15
CA ASN A 83 24.32 9.55 8.75
C ASN A 83 23.82 8.10 8.69
N LEU A 84 22.51 7.86 8.86
CA LEU A 84 21.94 6.52 8.88
C LEU A 84 21.96 5.90 7.47
N VAL A 85 22.65 4.77 7.35
CA VAL A 85 22.86 4.02 6.10
C VAL A 85 22.02 2.72 6.09
N ILE A 86 21.88 2.07 7.24
CA ILE A 86 21.11 0.83 7.37
C ILE A 86 20.02 1.04 8.42
N PHE A 87 18.78 0.82 8.02
CA PHE A 87 17.64 0.85 8.94
C PHE A 87 16.87 -0.46 8.87
N ASN A 88 16.89 -1.20 9.97
CA ASN A 88 16.31 -2.53 10.03
C ASN A 88 15.12 -2.58 10.99
N LEU A 89 13.94 -2.84 10.43
CA LEU A 89 12.66 -2.94 11.12
C LEU A 89 12.02 -4.32 10.95
N ASN A 90 12.79 -5.34 10.55
CA ASN A 90 12.22 -6.65 10.29
C ASN A 90 11.42 -7.17 11.50
N TYR A 91 10.29 -7.81 11.20
CA TYR A 91 9.41 -8.46 12.17
C TYR A 91 8.85 -7.51 13.25
N CYS A 92 8.74 -6.21 12.95
CA CYS A 92 7.93 -5.28 13.74
C CYS A 92 6.47 -5.46 13.36
N ILE A 93 5.81 -6.45 13.96
CA ILE A 93 4.45 -6.88 13.57
C ILE A 93 3.39 -5.81 13.83
N GLU A 94 3.62 -4.89 14.76
CA GLU A 94 2.72 -3.78 15.09
C GLU A 94 3.04 -2.50 14.31
N LEU A 95 4.08 -2.49 13.47
CA LEU A 95 4.46 -1.30 12.71
C LEU A 95 3.40 -1.00 11.65
N GLU A 96 2.69 0.11 11.82
CA GLU A 96 1.62 0.57 10.93
C GLU A 96 2.13 1.53 9.87
N SER A 97 3.08 2.40 10.21
CA SER A 97 3.58 3.42 9.29
C SER A 97 5.03 3.83 9.54
N LEU A 98 5.69 4.25 8.47
CA LEU A 98 6.94 5.00 8.50
C LEU A 98 6.66 6.47 8.21
N SER A 99 7.35 7.36 8.90
CA SER A 99 7.45 8.76 8.48
C SER A 99 8.00 8.86 7.06
N ALA A 100 7.46 9.81 6.31
CA ALA A 100 7.93 10.14 4.97
C ALA A 100 9.38 10.67 4.98
N GLU A 101 9.84 11.20 6.12
CA GLU A 101 11.20 11.71 6.31
C GLU A 101 12.26 10.62 6.13
N VAL A 102 11.90 9.34 6.34
CA VAL A 102 12.78 8.18 6.04
C VAL A 102 13.24 8.22 4.58
N GLY A 103 12.41 8.70 3.66
CA GLY A 103 12.75 8.80 2.24
C GLY A 103 13.91 9.75 1.93
N PHE A 104 14.27 10.65 2.84
CA PHE A 104 15.32 11.65 2.65
C PHE A 104 16.64 11.30 3.35
N LEU A 105 16.67 10.18 4.08
CA LEU A 105 17.89 9.66 4.69
C LEU A 105 18.78 8.97 3.65
N PRO A 106 20.11 8.96 3.83
CA PRO A 106 21.05 8.31 2.91
C PRO A 106 21.08 6.79 3.07
N LEU A 107 19.91 6.17 3.24
CA LEU A 107 19.77 4.74 3.45
C LEU A 107 20.19 3.97 2.19
N ARG A 108 21.12 3.04 2.36
CA ARG A 108 21.41 1.99 1.37
C ARG A 108 20.53 0.78 1.56
N GLU A 109 20.04 0.57 2.78
CA GLU A 109 19.23 -0.59 3.14
C GLU A 109 18.11 -0.20 4.09
N LEU A 110 16.89 -0.59 3.73
CA LEU A 110 15.68 -0.44 4.54
C LEU A 110 14.95 -1.78 4.57
N ASN A 111 14.96 -2.43 5.73
CA ASN A 111 14.42 -3.78 5.89
C ASN A 111 13.06 -3.73 6.60
N LEU A 112 12.03 -4.22 5.91
CA LEU A 112 10.62 -4.21 6.34
C LEU A 112 9.98 -5.60 6.29
N THR A 113 10.79 -6.66 6.27
CA THR A 113 10.31 -8.03 6.15
C THR A 113 9.54 -8.42 7.39
N GLY A 114 8.36 -9.01 7.24
CA GLY A 114 7.56 -9.47 8.40
C GLY A 114 6.80 -8.36 9.14
N CYS A 115 6.73 -7.14 8.62
CA CYS A 115 5.89 -6.06 9.16
C CYS A 115 4.44 -6.24 8.69
N ALA A 116 3.69 -7.13 9.35
CA ALA A 116 2.36 -7.55 8.90
C ALA A 116 1.30 -6.44 8.94
N SER A 117 1.44 -5.46 9.84
CA SER A 117 0.47 -4.35 10.00
C SER A 117 0.79 -3.11 9.17
N LEU A 118 1.85 -3.16 8.33
CA LEU A 118 2.35 -1.98 7.64
C LEU A 118 1.38 -1.51 6.55
N LYS A 119 0.83 -0.30 6.74
CA LYS A 119 -0.08 0.38 5.80
C LYS A 119 0.66 1.40 4.93
N THR A 120 1.71 2.02 5.48
CA THR A 120 2.47 3.06 4.79
C THR A 120 3.96 2.87 5.02
N PRO A 121 4.74 2.45 4.01
CA PRO A 121 4.34 2.22 2.62
C PRO A 121 3.48 0.95 2.42
N PRO A 122 2.54 0.92 1.44
CA PRO A 122 1.77 -0.27 1.11
C PRO A 122 2.66 -1.45 0.69
N ILE A 123 2.21 -2.69 0.97
CA ILE A 123 2.97 -3.91 0.69
C ILE A 123 3.31 -4.08 -0.81
N GLU A 124 2.47 -3.56 -1.70
CA GLU A 124 2.70 -3.60 -3.14
C GLU A 124 3.86 -2.70 -3.59
N ILE A 125 4.20 -1.69 -2.78
CA ILE A 125 5.35 -0.82 -3.01
C ILE A 125 6.60 -1.44 -2.40
N THR A 126 6.52 -1.92 -1.15
CA THR A 126 7.70 -2.52 -0.49
C THR A 126 8.21 -3.75 -1.22
N ARG A 127 7.32 -4.58 -1.77
CA ARG A 127 7.69 -5.74 -2.60
C ARG A 127 8.41 -5.39 -3.90
N ARG A 128 8.29 -4.16 -4.41
CA ARG A 128 9.02 -3.73 -5.62
C ARG A 128 10.49 -3.44 -5.35
N GLY A 129 10.87 -3.30 -4.07
CA GLY A 129 12.24 -3.11 -3.64
C GLY A 129 12.51 -1.74 -3.04
N HIS A 130 13.76 -1.56 -2.63
CA HIS A 130 14.24 -0.38 -1.91
C HIS A 130 13.97 0.93 -2.67
N THR A 131 14.35 1.01 -3.96
CA THR A 131 14.22 2.23 -4.76
C THR A 131 12.78 2.74 -4.83
N GLN A 132 11.80 1.86 -5.07
CA GLN A 132 10.39 2.22 -5.16
C GLN A 132 9.82 2.61 -3.80
N THR A 133 10.29 1.95 -2.73
CA THR A 133 9.92 2.27 -1.36
C THR A 133 10.39 3.67 -0.96
N MET A 134 11.67 3.97 -1.20
CA MET A 134 12.25 5.29 -0.93
C MET A 134 11.57 6.38 -1.76
N ALA A 135 11.36 6.15 -3.06
CA ALA A 135 10.67 7.09 -3.93
C ALA A 135 9.22 7.35 -3.52
N PHE A 136 8.52 6.33 -3.00
CA PHE A 136 7.17 6.50 -2.44
C PHE A 136 7.21 7.39 -1.19
N LEU A 137 8.12 7.13 -0.24
CA LEU A 137 8.26 7.93 0.98
C LEU A 137 8.62 9.38 0.66
N GLN A 138 9.54 9.63 -0.27
CA GLN A 138 9.87 10.98 -0.73
C GLN A 138 8.65 11.71 -1.30
N ARG A 139 7.85 11.01 -2.13
CA ARG A 139 6.62 11.56 -2.72
C ARG A 139 5.54 11.86 -1.69
N LEU A 140 5.51 11.18 -0.55
CA LEU A 140 4.58 11.54 0.53
C LEU A 140 4.80 12.97 1.03
N ILE A 141 6.06 13.44 1.06
CA ILE A 141 6.38 14.84 1.40
C ILE A 141 6.19 15.78 0.21
N SER A 142 6.58 15.35 -0.99
CA SER A 142 6.47 16.19 -2.21
C SER A 142 5.04 16.39 -2.71
N GLY A 143 4.05 15.76 -2.07
CA GLY A 143 2.63 15.88 -2.37
C GLY A 143 2.06 14.65 -3.08
N SER A 144 0.83 14.27 -2.69
CA SER A 144 0.04 13.27 -3.40
C SER A 144 -0.75 13.90 -4.53
N THR A 145 -0.75 13.28 -5.72
CA THR A 145 -1.72 13.62 -6.77
C THR A 145 -2.94 12.71 -6.65
N PRO A 146 -4.18 13.24 -6.60
CA PRO A 146 -5.38 12.42 -6.64
C PRO A 146 -5.41 11.54 -7.89
N CYS A 147 -5.48 10.22 -7.71
CA CYS A 147 -5.66 9.29 -8.83
C CYS A 147 -7.15 9.16 -9.14
N LYS A 148 -7.65 9.98 -10.08
CA LYS A 148 -9.04 9.98 -10.53
C LYS A 148 -9.25 8.99 -11.67
N ARG A 149 -8.86 7.72 -11.44
CA ARG A 149 -9.03 6.64 -12.41
C ARG A 149 -9.58 5.38 -11.75
N THR A 150 -10.60 4.78 -12.35
CA THR A 150 -11.19 3.53 -11.87
C THR A 150 -11.70 2.66 -13.01
N LYS A 151 -12.10 1.42 -12.72
CA LYS A 151 -12.72 0.51 -13.70
C LYS A 151 -14.24 0.59 -13.61
N LEU A 152 -14.91 0.61 -14.75
CA LEU A 152 -16.36 0.41 -14.88
C LEU A 152 -16.58 -0.93 -15.57
N MET A 153 -17.16 -1.89 -14.87
CA MET A 153 -17.34 -3.27 -15.32
C MET A 153 -18.80 -3.48 -15.72
N LEU A 154 -19.07 -3.72 -17.00
CA LEU A 154 -20.41 -4.08 -17.46
C LEU A 154 -20.60 -5.59 -17.42
N VAL A 155 -21.59 -6.04 -16.68
CA VAL A 155 -21.90 -7.46 -16.48
C VAL A 155 -23.39 -7.70 -16.67
N GLY A 156 -23.77 -8.94 -16.96
CA GLY A 156 -25.14 -9.30 -17.32
C GLY A 156 -25.18 -10.29 -18.48
N LEU A 157 -26.34 -10.93 -18.68
CA LEU A 157 -26.53 -11.94 -19.72
C LEU A 157 -26.24 -11.38 -21.13
N GLY A 158 -25.96 -12.28 -22.08
CA GLY A 158 -25.95 -11.96 -23.51
C GLY A 158 -27.25 -11.29 -23.95
N GLY A 159 -27.14 -10.23 -24.75
CA GLY A 159 -28.31 -9.48 -25.20
C GLY A 159 -28.98 -8.59 -24.15
N ALA A 160 -28.42 -8.45 -22.94
CA ALA A 160 -28.96 -7.55 -21.90
C ALA A 160 -28.78 -6.05 -22.19
N GLY A 161 -28.11 -5.66 -23.29
CA GLY A 161 -27.93 -4.26 -23.68
C GLY A 161 -26.64 -3.59 -23.20
N LYS A 162 -25.65 -4.36 -22.69
CA LYS A 162 -24.35 -3.83 -22.22
C LYS A 162 -23.66 -2.93 -23.26
N THR A 163 -23.46 -3.45 -24.47
CA THR A 163 -22.82 -2.71 -25.57
C THR A 163 -23.62 -1.47 -25.98
N SER A 164 -24.96 -1.54 -25.96
CA SER A 164 -25.83 -0.38 -26.21
C SER A 164 -25.64 0.70 -25.14
N LEU A 165 -25.50 0.29 -23.87
CA LEU A 165 -25.27 1.19 -22.74
C LEU A 165 -23.90 1.85 -22.80
N VAL A 166 -22.84 1.12 -23.20
CA VAL A 166 -21.50 1.71 -23.45
C VAL A 166 -21.55 2.75 -24.57
N ARG A 167 -22.23 2.46 -25.69
CA ARG A 167 -22.38 3.43 -26.79
C ARG A 167 -23.11 4.69 -26.34
N ALA A 168 -24.15 4.55 -25.51
CA ALA A 168 -24.87 5.68 -24.95
C ALA A 168 -23.97 6.58 -24.07
N PHE A 169 -23.07 5.99 -23.26
CA PHE A 169 -22.12 6.77 -22.45
C PHE A 169 -21.06 7.51 -23.26
N LEU A 170 -20.67 6.97 -24.41
CA LEU A 170 -19.59 7.49 -25.23
C LEU A 170 -20.06 8.46 -26.32
N GLU A 171 -21.34 8.84 -26.33
CA GLU A 171 -21.99 9.72 -27.33
C GLU A 171 -21.74 9.30 -28.79
N SER A 172 -21.37 8.05 -29.03
CA SER A 172 -21.16 7.51 -30.38
C SER A 172 -22.50 7.08 -30.95
N HIS A 173 -23.19 8.01 -31.63
CA HIS A 173 -24.42 7.76 -32.38
C HIS A 173 -24.10 7.00 -33.67
N SER A 174 -23.67 5.75 -33.55
CA SER A 174 -23.53 4.86 -34.71
C SER A 174 -24.82 4.07 -34.89
N ASP A 175 -25.56 4.35 -35.96
CA ASP A 175 -26.82 3.69 -36.38
C ASP A 175 -26.65 2.21 -36.80
N LYS A 176 -25.49 1.60 -36.58
CA LYS A 176 -25.27 0.19 -36.91
C LYS A 176 -25.86 -0.72 -35.84
N PRO A 177 -26.69 -1.72 -36.22
CA PRO A 177 -27.23 -2.70 -35.28
C PRO A 177 -26.09 -3.40 -34.54
N PRO A 178 -26.31 -3.82 -33.28
CA PRO A 178 -25.27 -4.42 -32.47
C PRO A 178 -24.83 -5.75 -33.12
N GLU A 179 -23.59 -5.80 -33.59
CA GLU A 179 -22.90 -7.07 -33.75
C GLU A 179 -22.62 -7.65 -32.36
N VAL A 180 -22.71 -8.97 -32.22
CA VAL A 180 -22.41 -9.65 -30.97
C VAL A 180 -20.93 -9.43 -30.68
N THR A 181 -20.59 -8.74 -29.59
CA THR A 181 -19.20 -8.58 -29.14
C THR A 181 -18.58 -9.96 -28.92
N ASP A 182 -17.44 -10.23 -29.56
CA ASP A 182 -16.60 -11.38 -29.29
C ASP A 182 -15.44 -10.94 -28.38
N GLY A 183 -15.27 -11.61 -27.24
CA GLY A 183 -14.22 -11.28 -26.27
C GLY A 183 -14.51 -10.11 -25.34
N ILE A 184 -13.55 -9.19 -25.19
CA ILE A 184 -13.54 -8.09 -24.21
C ILE A 184 -13.14 -6.79 -24.93
N ASP A 185 -14.03 -5.81 -24.90
CA ASP A 185 -13.75 -4.45 -25.36
C ASP A 185 -13.43 -3.53 -24.18
N ILE A 186 -12.32 -2.79 -24.26
CA ILE A 186 -11.91 -1.83 -23.24
C ILE A 186 -11.85 -0.43 -23.86
N VAL A 187 -12.69 0.46 -23.34
CA VAL A 187 -12.77 1.87 -23.78
C VAL A 187 -12.49 2.80 -22.61
N LYS A 188 -11.95 3.99 -22.90
CA LYS A 188 -11.78 5.04 -21.89
C LYS A 188 -12.94 6.02 -21.97
N TRP A 189 -13.59 6.24 -20.83
CA TRP A 189 -14.65 7.23 -20.68
C TRP A 189 -14.22 8.27 -19.65
N LYS A 190 -14.20 9.55 -20.04
CA LYS A 190 -13.84 10.66 -19.15
C LYS A 190 -15.09 11.41 -18.75
N VAL A 191 -15.39 11.43 -17.45
CA VAL A 191 -16.52 12.16 -16.89
C VAL A 191 -16.00 13.47 -16.29
N PRO A 192 -16.41 14.64 -16.80
CA PRO A 192 -16.01 15.92 -16.22
C PRO A 192 -16.56 16.07 -14.80
N LEU A 193 -15.73 16.63 -13.91
CA LEU A 193 -16.10 16.96 -12.53
C LEU A 193 -16.37 18.46 -12.40
N SER A 194 -16.66 18.93 -11.18
CA SER A 194 -17.12 20.30 -10.92
C SER A 194 -16.14 21.42 -11.33
N GLN A 195 -14.86 21.12 -11.57
CA GLN A 195 -13.85 22.09 -11.96
C GLN A 195 -13.44 21.92 -13.43
N PRO A 196 -13.09 23.01 -14.13
CA PRO A 196 -12.50 22.93 -15.47
C PRO A 196 -11.20 22.11 -15.45
N ASP A 197 -11.01 21.27 -16.46
CA ASP A 197 -9.90 20.30 -16.59
C ASP A 197 -9.82 19.20 -15.52
N ASP A 198 -10.82 19.09 -14.65
CA ASP A 198 -10.94 17.99 -13.70
C ASP A 198 -11.86 16.89 -14.24
N PHE A 199 -11.36 15.65 -14.32
CA PHE A 199 -12.12 14.52 -14.85
C PHE A 199 -11.84 13.23 -14.08
N LEU A 200 -12.86 12.39 -14.01
CA LEU A 200 -12.75 10.99 -13.59
C LEU A 200 -12.63 10.12 -14.84
N GLU A 201 -11.50 9.40 -14.99
CA GLU A 201 -11.30 8.46 -16.09
C GLU A 201 -11.77 7.06 -15.70
N PHE A 202 -12.78 6.55 -16.37
CA PHE A 202 -13.19 5.16 -16.32
C PHE A 202 -12.50 4.35 -17.42
N SER A 203 -11.89 3.23 -17.06
CA SER A 203 -11.67 2.13 -17.98
C SER A 203 -12.95 1.31 -18.02
N VAL A 204 -13.71 1.42 -19.09
CA VAL A 204 -14.98 0.72 -19.31
C VAL A 204 -14.69 -0.63 -19.94
N TRP A 205 -15.12 -1.71 -19.30
CA TRP A 205 -14.94 -3.09 -19.75
C TRP A 205 -16.30 -3.64 -20.17
N ASP A 206 -16.49 -3.84 -21.48
CA ASP A 206 -17.65 -4.53 -22.06
C ASP A 206 -17.29 -5.97 -22.36
N PHE A 207 -18.00 -6.90 -21.71
CA PHE A 207 -17.77 -8.32 -21.86
C PHE A 207 -18.82 -8.93 -22.78
N ALA A 208 -18.36 -9.77 -23.72
CA ALA A 208 -19.23 -10.67 -24.46
C ALA A 208 -20.10 -11.48 -23.49
N GLY A 209 -21.42 -11.45 -23.71
CA GLY A 209 -22.39 -12.17 -22.86
C GLY A 209 -22.67 -13.61 -23.28
N GLN A 210 -21.82 -14.22 -24.10
CA GLN A 210 -21.96 -15.63 -24.49
C GLN A 210 -21.57 -16.57 -23.34
N SER A 211 -22.27 -17.71 -23.24
CA SER A 211 -22.16 -18.67 -22.14
C SER A 211 -20.77 -19.30 -21.97
N VAL A 212 -19.93 -19.23 -23.00
CA VAL A 212 -18.55 -19.73 -22.98
C VAL A 212 -17.65 -18.88 -22.06
N TYR A 213 -18.02 -17.63 -21.74
CA TYR A 213 -17.19 -16.72 -20.95
C TYR A 213 -17.53 -16.68 -19.44
N TYR A 214 -18.57 -17.38 -18.95
CA TYR A 214 -18.90 -17.38 -17.51
C TYR A 214 -17.77 -17.90 -16.62
N HIS A 215 -16.97 -18.84 -17.12
CA HIS A 215 -15.83 -19.39 -16.38
C HIS A 215 -14.56 -18.52 -16.48
N THR A 216 -14.41 -17.68 -17.50
CA THR A 216 -13.24 -16.80 -17.68
C THR A 216 -13.45 -15.39 -17.11
N HIS A 217 -14.70 -14.94 -16.94
CA HIS A 217 -15.03 -13.63 -16.36
C HIS A 217 -14.56 -13.45 -14.91
N GLN A 218 -14.42 -14.54 -14.15
CA GLN A 218 -13.88 -14.51 -12.78
C GLN A 218 -12.46 -13.93 -12.70
N PHE A 219 -11.64 -14.10 -13.75
CA PHE A 219 -10.28 -13.55 -13.80
C PHE A 219 -10.24 -12.02 -13.96
N PHE A 220 -11.31 -11.42 -14.47
CA PHE A 220 -11.35 -10.00 -14.79
C PHE A 220 -12.11 -9.16 -13.76
N LEU A 221 -12.88 -9.80 -12.86
CA LEU A 221 -13.47 -9.15 -11.70
C LEU A 221 -12.36 -8.58 -10.82
N ALA A 222 -12.38 -7.26 -10.64
CA ALA A 222 -11.34 -6.54 -9.94
C ALA A 222 -11.88 -5.88 -8.68
N LYS A 223 -11.06 -5.89 -7.62
CA LYS A 223 -11.25 -5.02 -6.47
C LYS A 223 -11.04 -3.56 -6.89
N LYS A 224 -11.71 -2.62 -6.23
CA LYS A 224 -11.69 -1.16 -6.55
C LYS A 224 -12.23 -0.87 -7.97
N ALA A 225 -13.36 -1.47 -8.32
CA ALA A 225 -14.10 -1.22 -9.55
C ALA A 225 -15.55 -0.86 -9.23
N VAL A 226 -16.22 -0.19 -10.17
CA VAL A 226 -17.67 0.05 -10.16
C VAL A 226 -18.32 -0.94 -11.12
N TYR A 227 -19.41 -1.57 -10.70
CA TYR A 227 -20.12 -2.56 -11.51
C TYR A 227 -21.45 -2.00 -12.00
N VAL A 228 -21.75 -2.21 -13.28
CA VAL A 228 -23.07 -1.98 -13.88
C VAL A 228 -23.61 -3.32 -14.34
N LEU A 229 -24.64 -3.79 -13.64
CA LEU A 229 -25.35 -5.02 -13.96
C LEU A 229 -26.53 -4.68 -14.87
N ALA A 230 -26.36 -4.92 -16.17
CA ALA A 230 -27.41 -4.73 -17.15
C ALA A 230 -28.31 -5.98 -17.18
N TRP A 231 -29.63 -5.78 -17.09
CA TRP A 231 -30.64 -6.81 -17.30
C TRP A 231 -31.66 -6.37 -18.34
N ASN A 232 -32.37 -7.32 -18.95
CA ASN A 232 -33.47 -7.02 -19.86
C ASN A 232 -34.79 -7.26 -19.12
N ILE A 233 -35.50 -6.19 -18.75
CA ILE A 233 -36.76 -6.26 -17.98
C ILE A 233 -37.80 -7.16 -18.67
N ARG A 234 -37.75 -7.28 -20.00
CA ARG A 234 -38.72 -8.08 -20.77
C ARG A 234 -38.60 -9.59 -20.53
N LEU A 235 -37.47 -10.07 -20.01
CA LEU A 235 -37.23 -11.50 -19.77
C LEU A 235 -37.68 -11.96 -18.37
N GLY A 236 -38.11 -11.05 -17.50
CA GLY A 236 -38.40 -11.35 -16.09
C GLY A 236 -37.14 -11.47 -15.24
N ALA A 237 -37.28 -11.27 -13.93
CA ALA A 237 -36.15 -11.24 -12.99
C ALA A 237 -35.49 -12.62 -12.83
N GLU A 238 -36.30 -13.68 -12.85
CA GLU A 238 -35.86 -15.07 -12.71
C GLU A 238 -34.95 -15.53 -13.86
N HIS A 239 -35.08 -14.93 -15.04
CA HIS A 239 -34.30 -15.29 -16.23
C HIS A 239 -33.21 -14.28 -16.56
N ALA A 240 -33.07 -13.22 -15.76
CA ALA A 240 -32.07 -12.17 -15.97
C ALA A 240 -30.67 -12.53 -15.44
N GLY A 241 -30.52 -13.65 -14.74
CA GLY A 241 -29.24 -14.09 -14.18
C GLY A 241 -28.67 -13.15 -13.10
N LEU A 242 -29.53 -12.33 -12.47
CA LEU A 242 -29.10 -11.37 -11.45
C LEU A 242 -28.40 -12.05 -10.28
N ASP A 243 -29.00 -13.10 -9.72
CA ASP A 243 -28.47 -13.78 -8.52
C ASP A 243 -27.05 -14.31 -8.74
N PHE A 244 -26.84 -14.90 -9.93
CA PHE A 244 -25.53 -15.37 -10.35
C PHE A 244 -24.52 -14.23 -10.39
N TRP A 245 -24.84 -13.12 -11.07
CA TRP A 245 -23.92 -12.00 -11.21
C TRP A 245 -23.65 -11.28 -9.89
N LEU A 246 -24.68 -11.03 -9.08
CA LEU A 246 -24.55 -10.41 -7.77
C LEU A 246 -23.68 -11.26 -6.84
N SER A 247 -23.92 -12.56 -6.78
CA SER A 247 -23.13 -13.50 -5.97
C SER A 247 -21.68 -13.57 -6.46
N SER A 248 -21.47 -13.59 -7.78
CA SER A 248 -20.13 -13.57 -8.38
C SER A 248 -19.35 -12.29 -8.02
N ILE A 249 -19.99 -11.12 -8.13
CA ILE A 249 -19.36 -9.83 -7.76
C ILE A 249 -19.04 -9.80 -6.27
N CYS A 250 -19.99 -10.17 -5.40
CA CYS A 250 -19.80 -10.16 -3.95
C CYS A 250 -18.63 -11.06 -3.51
N CYS A 251 -18.44 -12.20 -4.18
CA CYS A 251 -17.34 -13.13 -3.90
C CYS A 251 -15.97 -12.55 -4.29
N HIS A 252 -15.86 -11.92 -5.46
CA HIS A 252 -14.57 -11.49 -6.03
C HIS A 252 -14.19 -10.04 -5.67
N ALA A 253 -15.18 -9.16 -5.52
CA ALA A 253 -15.03 -7.75 -5.25
C ALA A 253 -15.96 -7.31 -4.09
N PRO A 254 -15.68 -7.76 -2.86
CA PRO A 254 -16.50 -7.40 -1.70
C PRO A 254 -16.52 -5.88 -1.50
N ASN A 255 -17.69 -5.34 -1.15
CA ASN A 255 -17.98 -3.91 -0.98
C ASN A 255 -17.86 -3.05 -2.26
N ALA A 256 -17.76 -3.66 -3.44
CA ALA A 256 -17.80 -2.89 -4.68
C ALA A 256 -19.19 -2.26 -4.89
N PRO A 257 -19.29 -1.00 -5.35
CA PRO A 257 -20.56 -0.41 -5.72
C PRO A 257 -21.12 -1.10 -6.97
N ILE A 258 -22.40 -1.46 -6.91
CA ILE A 258 -23.13 -2.13 -7.99
C ILE A 258 -24.37 -1.29 -8.34
N PHE A 259 -24.50 -0.94 -9.62
CA PHE A 259 -25.69 -0.30 -10.19
C PHE A 259 -26.43 -1.31 -11.06
N VAL A 260 -27.70 -1.56 -10.77
CA VAL A 260 -28.55 -2.43 -11.59
C VAL A 260 -29.33 -1.57 -12.58
N VAL A 261 -29.27 -1.90 -13.86
CA VAL A 261 -29.87 -1.11 -14.96
C VAL A 261 -30.69 -2.02 -15.87
N GLY A 262 -31.90 -1.59 -16.24
CA GLY A 262 -32.80 -2.34 -17.13
C GLY A 262 -33.72 -1.53 -18.00
#